data_AF-A0A7C6TVE3-F1
#
_entry.id   AF-A0A7C6TVE3-F1
#
_cell.length_a   1.000
_cell.length_b   1.000
_cell.length_c   1.000
_cell.angle_alpha   90.00
_cell.angle_beta   90.00
_cell.angle_gamma   90.00
#
_symmetry.space_group_name_H-M   'P 1'
#
loop_
_entity.id
_entity.type
_entity.pdbx_description
1 polymer ?
#
loop_
_entity_poly.entity_id
_entity_poly.type
_entity_poly.pdbx_seq_one_letter_code
_entity_poly.pdbx_strand_id
1 'polypeptide(L)'
;MQCPQCHYPVEGKALFCANCGYRLPQPTRVLPQAGEQTSLERNASQHRSPKPRSSRPSRPAGDTAFSVSYREEAPAQSKGWGMSLAVVAIAVLVMLAIIGLGALAVYYGLEDRASIEYQAAEEHYNRGLSQLEQGQYELAIAEFERALQLNPRHDDARRQLDQAQERLTEQPTPTPMLQQETIAALYDQLREAYEQRDWETVFATADQLLARDPGYERAEVDRMLFNAFYQHGLQLVEQNRLGEAVRLFDRALALQPDNAQVKYAQQLATLYLTAMGYWGADWELTIDNLSTLYNMAPDYLDVSDRMFEAYSKHGDALAQDDEYCRAAEQYAKALEIRPDSAVSSRLQDATIACAEGPTPDDETGPTAVGTPVSRPPDAPSGTYAGWIVEYIDTDGSWLFIRGRVLDRNGRGVAGVRVQIQAWDWTAISVTDGEGNYSFDGLNHETVYTLTLPDLPHLPTEAPGQRGKVTWVNFQEAR
;
A
#
# COMPACT_ATOMS: atom_id res chain seq x y z
N MET A 1 1.43 5.67 65.02
CA MET A 1 2.86 5.77 65.41
C MET A 1 3.55 6.79 64.51
N GLN A 2 4.75 7.28 64.83
CA GLN A 2 5.50 8.16 63.93
C GLN A 2 6.48 7.37 63.06
N CYS A 3 6.72 7.82 61.83
CA CYS A 3 7.70 7.20 60.94
C CYS A 3 9.13 7.39 61.48
N PRO A 4 9.93 6.32 61.69
CA PRO A 4 11.29 6.45 62.24
C PRO A 4 12.25 7.32 61.40
N GLN A 5 12.05 7.39 60.08
CA GLN A 5 12.97 8.07 59.17
C GLN A 5 12.62 9.55 58.92
N CYS A 6 11.35 9.96 59.05
CA CYS A 6 10.90 11.33 58.75
C CYS A 6 9.96 11.95 59.78
N HIS A 7 9.68 11.26 60.89
CA HIS A 7 8.79 11.68 61.99
C HIS A 7 7.33 12.00 61.62
N TYR A 8 6.95 11.88 60.35
CA TYR A 8 5.58 12.02 59.88
C TYR A 8 4.62 11.07 60.62
N PRO A 9 3.44 11.52 61.06
CA PRO A 9 2.47 10.67 61.78
C PRO A 9 1.85 9.64 60.84
N VAL A 10 1.78 8.39 61.29
CA VAL A 10 1.21 7.25 60.54
C VAL A 10 0.24 6.49 61.44
N GLU A 11 -1.04 6.44 61.05
CA GLU A 11 -2.07 5.73 61.80
C GLU A 11 -2.33 4.32 61.25
N GLY A 12 -2.95 3.47 62.08
CA GLY A 12 -3.30 2.10 61.69
C GLY A 12 -2.11 1.15 61.42
N LYS A 13 -2.36 0.14 60.59
CA LYS A 13 -1.43 -0.97 60.27
C LYS A 13 -0.61 -0.74 58.99
N ALA A 14 -0.27 0.51 58.67
CA ALA A 14 0.43 0.85 57.42
C ALA A 14 1.75 0.05 57.24
N LEU A 15 2.02 -0.43 56.03
CA LEU A 15 3.29 -1.10 55.68
C LEU A 15 4.40 -0.14 55.25
N PHE A 16 4.05 1.09 54.83
CA PHE A 16 4.98 2.10 54.34
C PHE A 16 4.53 3.50 54.79
N CYS A 17 5.46 4.42 54.98
CA CYS A 17 5.15 5.81 55.27
C CYS A 17 4.81 6.58 53.99
N ALA A 18 3.56 7.02 53.84
CA ALA A 18 3.04 7.71 52.65
C ALA A 18 3.84 8.96 52.23
N ASN A 19 4.54 9.62 53.15
CA ASN A 19 5.33 10.83 52.89
C ASN A 19 6.76 10.57 52.40
N CYS A 20 7.30 9.35 52.52
CA CYS A 20 8.71 9.08 52.16
C CYS A 20 9.04 7.64 51.72
N GLY A 21 8.03 6.78 51.54
CA GLY A 21 8.21 5.38 51.14
C GLY A 21 8.89 4.47 52.19
N TYR A 22 9.27 4.98 53.36
CA TYR A 22 9.98 4.17 54.36
C TYR A 22 9.13 2.99 54.85
N ARG A 23 9.63 1.77 54.68
CA ARG A 23 8.93 0.53 55.04
C ARG A 23 8.87 0.35 56.56
N LEU A 24 7.67 0.16 57.06
CA LEU A 24 7.37 -0.06 58.47
C LEU A 24 7.44 -1.58 58.75
N PRO A 25 8.08 -2.02 59.86
CA PRO A 25 8.39 -3.43 60.08
C PRO A 25 7.12 -4.28 60.31
N GLN A 26 7.04 -5.40 59.60
CA GLN A 26 5.93 -6.38 59.64
C GLN A 26 6.52 -7.81 59.71
N PRO A 27 5.81 -8.82 60.25
CA PRO A 27 6.28 -10.21 60.33
C PRO A 27 6.50 -10.86 58.95
N THR A 28 7.41 -11.84 58.84
CA THR A 28 8.03 -12.23 57.54
C THR A 28 8.03 -13.73 57.18
N ARG A 29 7.82 -14.01 55.88
CA ARG A 29 8.42 -15.05 54.97
C ARG A 29 7.78 -14.88 53.56
N VAL A 30 8.41 -14.83 52.37
CA VAL A 30 9.63 -15.42 51.69
C VAL A 30 9.24 -16.66 50.83
N LEU A 31 8.98 -16.56 49.50
CA LEU A 31 9.87 -16.44 48.29
C LEU A 31 10.78 -17.68 48.01
N PRO A 32 11.28 -17.98 46.76
CA PRO A 32 10.77 -17.80 45.37
C PRO A 32 11.29 -18.85 44.28
N GLN A 33 11.10 -18.56 42.96
CA GLN A 33 11.95 -18.91 41.75
C GLN A 33 12.09 -20.37 41.23
N ALA A 34 12.62 -20.71 40.02
CA ALA A 34 12.62 -20.14 38.62
C ALA A 34 13.63 -20.89 37.67
N GLY A 35 13.44 -20.87 36.33
CA GLY A 35 14.50 -20.57 35.33
C GLY A 35 14.86 -21.52 34.15
N GLU A 36 14.78 -20.97 32.91
CA GLU A 36 15.81 -20.96 31.82
C GLU A 36 16.02 -22.07 30.73
N GLN A 37 16.08 -21.59 29.45
CA GLN A 37 17.04 -21.90 28.34
C GLN A 37 16.98 -23.10 27.32
N THR A 38 17.11 -22.74 26.01
CA THR A 38 18.04 -23.26 24.94
C THR A 38 17.70 -24.28 23.80
N SER A 39 17.74 -23.78 22.52
CA SER A 39 18.75 -24.07 21.44
C SER A 39 18.48 -24.95 20.16
N LEU A 40 18.89 -24.39 18.98
CA LEU A 40 19.47 -25.02 17.73
C LEU A 40 18.55 -25.96 16.86
N GLU A 41 18.71 -26.22 15.54
CA GLU A 41 19.67 -25.80 14.48
C GLU A 41 19.22 -26.02 12.98
N ARG A 42 19.83 -25.26 12.04
CA ARG A 42 20.26 -25.58 10.63
C ARG A 42 19.33 -26.13 9.49
N ASN A 43 19.30 -25.36 8.38
CA ASN A 43 19.72 -25.69 6.98
C ASN A 43 18.75 -25.98 5.77
N ALA A 44 19.22 -25.50 4.60
CA ALA A 44 19.15 -26.08 3.21
C ALA A 44 18.01 -25.76 2.19
N SER A 45 18.16 -24.63 1.49
CA SER A 45 18.18 -24.47 -0.01
C SER A 45 17.13 -25.11 -0.96
N GLN A 46 16.42 -24.24 -1.70
CA GLN A 46 16.33 -24.09 -3.19
C GLN A 46 16.33 -25.38 -4.11
N HIS A 47 15.57 -25.48 -5.22
CA HIS A 47 15.48 -24.51 -6.33
C HIS A 47 14.39 -24.84 -7.42
N ARG A 48 13.82 -23.79 -8.04
CA ARG A 48 13.16 -23.62 -9.38
C ARG A 48 12.67 -24.79 -10.27
N SER A 49 11.41 -24.67 -10.73
CA SER A 49 10.84 -25.26 -11.98
C SER A 49 11.30 -24.54 -13.27
N PRO A 50 11.02 -25.07 -14.50
CA PRO A 50 10.15 -24.31 -15.43
C PRO A 50 9.40 -25.09 -16.57
N LYS A 51 8.49 -24.38 -17.27
CA LYS A 51 7.88 -24.58 -18.62
C LYS A 51 6.72 -25.61 -18.84
N PRO A 52 5.60 -25.17 -19.47
CA PRO A 52 4.61 -26.01 -20.17
C PRO A 52 4.82 -26.04 -21.71
N ARG A 53 4.04 -26.84 -22.47
CA ARG A 53 4.19 -27.01 -23.93
C ARG A 53 2.92 -27.49 -24.69
N SER A 54 2.58 -26.81 -25.80
CA SER A 54 2.00 -27.29 -27.08
C SER A 54 0.67 -28.09 -27.21
N SER A 55 -0.15 -27.67 -28.19
CA SER A 55 -0.79 -28.49 -29.26
C SER A 55 -1.18 -27.53 -30.43
N ARG A 56 -1.10 -27.79 -31.76
CA ARG A 56 -1.20 -28.95 -32.72
C ARG A 56 -2.63 -29.38 -33.09
N PRO A 57 -2.92 -29.89 -34.32
CA PRO A 57 -2.12 -30.01 -35.59
C PRO A 57 -2.58 -28.97 -36.67
N SER A 58 -2.48 -29.01 -38.02
CA SER A 58 -2.00 -29.89 -39.14
C SER A 58 -1.34 -29.00 -40.25
N ARG A 59 -0.73 -29.36 -41.40
CA ARG A 59 -0.62 -30.54 -42.33
C ARG A 59 -1.76 -30.73 -43.39
N PRO A 60 -1.51 -31.17 -44.66
CA PRO A 60 -0.27 -31.37 -45.44
C PRO A 60 -0.14 -30.43 -46.69
N ALA A 61 1.04 -30.03 -47.19
CA ALA A 61 1.98 -30.70 -48.12
C ALA A 61 1.40 -31.08 -49.52
N GLY A 62 2.10 -30.86 -50.65
CA GLY A 62 3.43 -30.25 -50.80
C GLY A 62 3.99 -30.25 -52.24
N ASP A 63 5.18 -29.66 -52.37
CA ASP A 63 6.21 -29.64 -53.43
C ASP A 63 5.97 -30.37 -54.77
N THR A 64 6.24 -29.69 -55.89
CA THR A 64 7.51 -29.86 -56.63
C THR A 64 7.67 -28.82 -57.75
N ALA A 65 8.92 -28.49 -58.10
CA ALA A 65 9.24 -27.58 -59.20
C ALA A 65 9.50 -28.36 -60.51
N PHE A 66 9.17 -27.74 -61.65
CA PHE A 66 9.66 -28.18 -62.95
C PHE A 66 9.93 -27.00 -63.88
N SER A 67 11.02 -27.06 -64.64
CA SER A 67 11.39 -26.05 -65.64
C SER A 67 10.76 -26.37 -66.99
N VAL A 68 10.31 -25.34 -67.71
CA VAL A 68 9.76 -25.46 -69.06
C VAL A 68 10.85 -25.17 -70.09
N SER A 69 11.13 -26.16 -70.94
CA SER A 69 11.90 -25.97 -72.17
C SER A 69 10.95 -25.82 -73.36
N TYR A 70 11.33 -24.96 -74.32
CA TYR A 70 10.57 -24.77 -75.54
C TYR A 70 10.82 -25.93 -76.52
N ARG A 71 9.77 -26.33 -77.25
CA ARG A 71 9.86 -27.21 -78.43
C ARG A 71 8.87 -26.71 -79.48
N GLU A 72 9.34 -26.62 -80.72
CA GLU A 72 8.53 -26.28 -81.89
C GLU A 72 7.80 -27.53 -82.41
N GLU A 73 6.50 -27.45 -82.67
CA GLU A 73 5.79 -28.39 -83.54
C GLU A 73 4.80 -27.63 -84.46
N ALA A 74 4.61 -28.15 -85.67
CA ALA A 74 3.92 -27.48 -86.79
C ALA A 74 2.42 -27.84 -86.87
N PRO A 75 1.57 -27.04 -87.55
CA PRO A 75 0.11 -27.16 -87.43
C PRO A 75 -0.50 -28.32 -88.23
N ALA A 76 -1.48 -29.00 -87.63
CA ALA A 76 -2.33 -29.99 -88.30
C ALA A 76 -3.52 -29.34 -89.05
N GLN A 77 -4.00 -30.02 -90.08
CA GLN A 77 -4.91 -29.47 -91.09
C GLN A 77 -6.30 -30.15 -91.07
N SER A 78 -7.39 -29.38 -91.12
CA SER A 78 -8.67 -29.81 -91.73
C SER A 78 -9.58 -28.61 -92.04
N LYS A 79 -10.56 -28.81 -92.95
CA LYS A 79 -11.53 -27.78 -93.40
C LYS A 79 -12.95 -28.18 -93.03
N GLY A 80 -13.80 -27.20 -92.68
CA GLY A 80 -15.22 -27.39 -92.34
C GLY A 80 -16.05 -26.11 -92.52
N TRP A 81 -15.73 -25.34 -93.56
CA TRP A 81 -16.30 -24.02 -93.87
C TRP A 81 -17.82 -24.10 -94.15
N GLY A 82 -18.63 -23.21 -93.56
CA GLY A 82 -20.10 -23.25 -93.78
C GLY A 82 -20.91 -22.05 -93.25
N MET A 83 -20.67 -21.60 -92.00
CA MET A 83 -21.43 -20.47 -91.40
C MET A 83 -20.54 -19.31 -90.91
N SER A 84 -19.25 -19.32 -91.24
CA SER A 84 -18.24 -18.49 -90.57
C SER A 84 -18.39 -16.98 -90.82
N LEU A 85 -18.71 -16.54 -92.04
CA LEU A 85 -18.63 -15.11 -92.40
C LEU A 85 -19.70 -14.24 -91.73
N ALA A 86 -20.96 -14.69 -91.66
CA ALA A 86 -22.02 -13.93 -91.00
C ALA A 86 -21.80 -13.85 -89.47
N VAL A 87 -21.38 -14.95 -88.85
CA VAL A 87 -21.08 -14.99 -87.41
C VAL A 87 -19.86 -14.13 -87.08
N VAL A 88 -18.81 -14.15 -87.91
CA VAL A 88 -17.65 -13.25 -87.74
C VAL A 88 -18.02 -11.79 -87.95
N ALA A 89 -18.85 -11.45 -88.95
CA ALA A 89 -19.31 -10.08 -89.17
C ALA A 89 -20.13 -9.56 -87.98
N ILE A 90 -21.04 -10.37 -87.45
CA ILE A 90 -21.81 -10.04 -86.24
C ILE A 90 -20.90 -9.92 -85.02
N ALA A 91 -19.94 -10.84 -84.84
CA ALA A 91 -18.97 -10.78 -83.74
C ALA A 91 -18.06 -9.54 -83.82
N VAL A 92 -17.65 -9.11 -85.02
CA VAL A 92 -16.89 -7.86 -85.23
C VAL A 92 -17.77 -6.64 -84.94
N LEU A 93 -19.03 -6.61 -85.37
CA LEU A 93 -19.95 -5.51 -85.05
C LEU A 93 -20.24 -5.43 -83.53
N VAL A 94 -20.41 -6.56 -82.86
CA VAL A 94 -20.56 -6.63 -81.39
C VAL A 94 -19.27 -6.21 -80.69
N MET A 95 -18.10 -6.63 -81.17
CA MET A 95 -16.80 -6.20 -80.63
C MET A 95 -16.60 -4.68 -80.79
N LEU A 96 -16.93 -4.11 -81.94
CA LEU A 96 -16.89 -2.66 -82.18
C LEU A 96 -17.90 -1.91 -81.30
N ALA A 97 -19.09 -2.45 -81.08
CA ALA A 97 -20.07 -1.88 -80.16
C ALA A 97 -19.58 -1.91 -78.70
N ILE A 98 -18.97 -3.02 -78.26
CA ILE A 98 -18.37 -3.14 -76.91
C ILE A 98 -17.19 -2.17 -76.75
N ILE A 99 -16.32 -2.02 -77.76
CA ILE A 99 -15.21 -1.05 -77.75
C ILE A 99 -15.75 0.38 -77.71
N GLY A 100 -16.78 0.69 -78.50
CA GLY A 100 -17.43 2.01 -78.52
C GLY A 100 -18.08 2.37 -77.18
N LEU A 101 -18.84 1.43 -76.58
CA LEU A 101 -19.43 1.59 -75.25
C LEU A 101 -18.36 1.69 -74.15
N GLY A 102 -17.27 0.92 -74.25
CA GLY A 102 -16.14 1.00 -73.32
C GLY A 102 -15.42 2.35 -73.40
N ALA A 103 -15.16 2.85 -74.61
CA ALA A 103 -14.56 4.17 -74.82
C ALA A 103 -15.49 5.29 -74.31
N LEU A 104 -16.80 5.18 -74.53
CA LEU A 104 -17.80 6.14 -74.04
C LEU A 104 -17.91 6.13 -72.50
N ALA A 105 -17.86 4.94 -71.88
CA ALA A 105 -17.85 4.79 -70.43
C ALA A 105 -16.56 5.35 -69.79
N VAL A 106 -15.40 5.17 -70.44
CA VAL A 106 -14.14 5.79 -70.00
C VAL A 106 -14.19 7.30 -70.18
N TYR A 107 -14.75 7.82 -71.28
CA TYR A 107 -14.91 9.25 -71.50
C TYR A 107 -15.75 9.89 -70.37
N TYR A 108 -16.97 9.41 -70.14
CA TYR A 108 -17.82 9.96 -69.08
C TYR A 108 -17.24 9.71 -67.68
N GLY A 109 -16.57 8.57 -67.45
CA GLY A 109 -15.93 8.27 -66.16
C GLY A 109 -14.68 9.11 -65.85
N LEU A 110 -14.07 9.76 -66.86
CA LEU A 110 -13.02 10.75 -66.65
C LEU A 110 -13.60 12.15 -66.37
N GLU A 111 -14.65 12.52 -67.08
CA GLU A 111 -15.37 13.79 -66.87
C GLU A 111 -16.03 13.84 -65.47
N ASP A 112 -16.65 12.74 -65.03
CA ASP A 112 -17.22 12.56 -63.69
C ASP A 112 -16.16 12.69 -62.59
N ARG A 113 -15.02 11.98 -62.73
CA ARG A 113 -13.88 12.08 -61.79
C ARG A 113 -13.31 13.48 -61.69
N ALA A 114 -13.11 14.15 -62.82
CA ALA A 114 -12.62 15.53 -62.82
C ALA A 114 -13.59 16.48 -62.09
N SER A 115 -14.91 16.24 -62.18
CA SER A 115 -15.91 17.01 -61.42
C SER A 115 -15.85 16.74 -59.91
N ILE A 116 -15.59 15.50 -59.50
CA ILE A 116 -15.46 15.10 -58.09
C ILE A 116 -14.15 15.63 -57.49
N GLU A 117 -13.03 15.52 -58.21
CA GLU A 117 -11.73 16.08 -57.80
C GLU A 117 -11.78 17.60 -57.70
N TYR A 118 -12.49 18.27 -58.62
CA TYR A 118 -12.76 19.71 -58.54
C TYR A 118 -13.62 20.10 -57.33
N GLN A 119 -14.72 19.39 -57.07
CA GLN A 119 -15.58 19.66 -55.91
C GLN A 119 -14.85 19.41 -54.58
N ALA A 120 -14.04 18.36 -54.48
CA ALA A 120 -13.22 18.09 -53.30
C ALA A 120 -12.12 19.15 -53.11
N ALA A 121 -11.48 19.61 -54.20
CA ALA A 121 -10.53 20.72 -54.14
C ALA A 121 -11.20 22.01 -53.63
N GLU A 122 -12.41 22.30 -54.09
CA GLU A 122 -13.18 23.46 -53.66
C GLU A 122 -13.65 23.35 -52.20
N GLU A 123 -14.01 22.16 -51.72
CA GLU A 123 -14.32 21.95 -50.30
C GLU A 123 -13.09 22.22 -49.41
N HIS A 124 -11.93 21.67 -49.77
CA HIS A 124 -10.66 21.93 -49.08
C HIS A 124 -10.28 23.42 -49.13
N TYR A 125 -10.46 24.10 -50.26
CA TYR A 125 -10.24 25.55 -50.38
C TYR A 125 -11.12 26.36 -49.42
N ASN A 126 -12.42 26.07 -49.35
CA ASN A 126 -13.34 26.79 -48.46
C ASN A 126 -13.08 26.48 -46.96
N ARG A 127 -12.60 25.28 -46.62
CA ARG A 127 -12.12 24.96 -45.26
C ARG A 127 -10.88 25.77 -44.90
N GLY A 128 -9.91 25.87 -45.81
CA GLY A 128 -8.70 26.68 -45.64
C GLY A 128 -9.02 28.16 -45.43
N LEU A 129 -9.97 28.73 -46.19
CA LEU A 129 -10.47 30.09 -45.98
C LEU A 129 -11.01 30.28 -44.56
N SER A 130 -11.87 29.36 -44.09
CA SER A 130 -12.45 29.46 -42.74
C SER A 130 -11.40 29.37 -41.62
N GLN A 131 -10.34 28.60 -41.81
CA GLN A 131 -9.22 28.49 -40.86
C GLN A 131 -8.31 29.73 -40.91
N LEU A 132 -8.11 30.31 -42.10
CA LEU A 132 -7.36 31.56 -42.31
C LEU A 132 -8.06 32.77 -41.66
N GLU A 133 -9.40 32.82 -41.72
CA GLU A 133 -10.23 33.79 -40.99
C GLU A 133 -10.15 33.60 -39.47
N GLN A 134 -10.03 32.35 -39.00
CA GLN A 134 -9.84 32.02 -37.58
C GLN A 134 -8.39 32.20 -37.08
N GLY A 135 -7.46 32.65 -37.93
CA GLY A 135 -6.05 32.84 -37.57
C GLY A 135 -5.22 31.55 -37.45
N GLN A 136 -5.78 30.40 -37.83
CA GLN A 136 -5.17 29.07 -37.70
C GLN A 136 -4.31 28.77 -38.94
N TYR A 137 -3.21 29.50 -39.11
CA TYR A 137 -2.48 29.56 -40.39
C TYR A 137 -1.88 28.22 -40.81
N GLU A 138 -1.37 27.39 -39.88
CA GLU A 138 -0.82 26.06 -40.19
C GLU A 138 -1.89 25.08 -40.70
N LEU A 139 -3.12 25.17 -40.16
CA LEU A 139 -4.24 24.36 -40.63
C LEU A 139 -4.71 24.86 -42.01
N ALA A 140 -4.84 26.17 -42.18
CA ALA A 140 -5.22 26.78 -43.45
C ALA A 140 -4.23 26.39 -44.59
N ILE A 141 -2.93 26.42 -44.30
CA ILE A 141 -1.87 25.94 -45.20
C ILE A 141 -2.13 24.48 -45.62
N ALA A 142 -2.41 23.59 -44.67
CA ALA A 142 -2.65 22.17 -44.97
C ALA A 142 -3.91 21.93 -45.83
N GLU A 143 -5.01 22.65 -45.58
CA GLU A 143 -6.23 22.59 -46.41
C GLU A 143 -5.99 23.17 -47.82
N PHE A 144 -5.27 24.30 -47.96
CA PHE A 144 -4.95 24.85 -49.29
C PHE A 144 -3.97 23.97 -50.08
N GLU A 145 -2.94 23.42 -49.43
CA GLU A 145 -2.07 22.40 -50.05
C GLU A 145 -2.89 21.20 -50.52
N ARG A 146 -3.89 20.77 -49.74
CA ARG A 146 -4.76 19.65 -50.11
C ARG A 146 -5.69 19.99 -51.29
N ALA A 147 -6.22 21.21 -51.35
CA ALA A 147 -6.95 21.72 -52.51
C ALA A 147 -6.06 21.71 -53.78
N LEU A 148 -4.81 22.13 -53.65
CA LEU A 148 -3.83 22.18 -54.76
C LEU A 148 -3.29 20.81 -55.18
N GLN A 149 -3.33 19.80 -54.31
CA GLN A 149 -3.06 18.40 -54.68
C GLN A 149 -4.18 17.82 -55.56
N LEU A 150 -5.43 18.24 -55.34
CA LEU A 150 -6.62 17.75 -56.07
C LEU A 150 -6.85 18.55 -57.37
N ASN A 151 -6.67 19.88 -57.31
CA ASN A 151 -6.68 20.76 -58.48
C ASN A 151 -5.40 21.62 -58.51
N PRO A 152 -4.34 21.18 -59.21
CA PRO A 152 -3.10 21.95 -59.36
C PRO A 152 -3.23 23.29 -60.10
N ARG A 153 -4.42 23.62 -60.64
CA ARG A 153 -4.77 24.89 -61.30
C ARG A 153 -5.77 25.72 -60.49
N HIS A 154 -5.90 25.47 -59.18
CA HIS A 154 -6.70 26.30 -58.29
C HIS A 154 -5.89 27.55 -57.90
N ASP A 155 -5.88 28.55 -58.79
CA ASP A 155 -5.08 29.78 -58.65
C ASP A 155 -5.46 30.58 -57.38
N ASP A 156 -6.71 30.45 -56.90
CA ASP A 156 -7.15 31.11 -55.67
C ASP A 156 -6.64 30.39 -54.42
N ALA A 157 -6.67 29.06 -54.39
CA ALA A 157 -6.03 28.28 -53.34
C ALA A 157 -4.52 28.51 -53.28
N ARG A 158 -3.86 28.75 -54.43
CA ARG A 158 -2.44 29.17 -54.46
C ARG A 158 -2.24 30.50 -53.76
N ARG A 159 -3.00 31.53 -54.14
CA ARG A 159 -2.87 32.87 -53.53
C ARG A 159 -3.18 32.89 -52.04
N GLN A 160 -4.14 32.08 -51.57
CA GLN A 160 -4.45 31.98 -50.15
C GLN A 160 -3.43 31.13 -49.37
N LEU A 161 -2.82 30.11 -49.99
CA LEU A 161 -1.66 29.41 -49.43
C LEU A 161 -0.49 30.37 -49.21
N ASP A 162 -0.14 31.15 -50.23
CA ASP A 162 0.95 32.12 -50.17
C ASP A 162 0.66 33.16 -49.05
N GLN A 163 -0.56 33.71 -49.00
CA GLN A 163 -1.00 34.63 -47.94
C GLN A 163 -0.98 34.00 -46.53
N ALA A 164 -1.31 32.71 -46.39
CA ALA A 164 -1.26 32.01 -45.12
C ALA A 164 0.19 31.77 -44.66
N GLN A 165 1.10 31.48 -45.58
CA GLN A 165 2.54 31.35 -45.31
C GLN A 165 3.17 32.69 -44.94
N GLU A 166 2.80 33.78 -45.62
CA GLU A 166 3.20 35.14 -45.25
C GLU A 166 2.75 35.47 -43.82
N ARG A 167 1.46 35.28 -43.50
CA ARG A 167 0.92 35.56 -42.15
C ARG A 167 1.48 34.67 -41.05
N LEU A 168 1.83 33.42 -41.35
CA LEU A 168 2.55 32.54 -40.42
C LEU A 168 3.98 33.02 -40.17
N THR A 169 4.63 33.56 -41.21
CA THR A 169 5.99 34.15 -41.11
C THR A 169 5.96 35.51 -40.40
N GLU A 170 4.87 36.27 -40.51
CA GLU A 170 4.63 37.52 -39.78
C GLU A 170 4.23 37.32 -38.31
N GLN A 171 3.85 36.10 -37.87
CA GLN A 171 3.67 35.84 -36.44
C GLN A 171 5.01 36.01 -35.71
N PRO A 172 5.12 36.91 -34.71
CA PRO A 172 6.38 37.18 -34.04
C PRO A 172 6.72 36.02 -33.09
N THR A 173 7.40 35.00 -33.62
CA THR A 173 8.14 34.04 -32.79
C THR A 173 9.13 34.84 -31.95
N PRO A 174 9.09 34.79 -30.60
CA PRO A 174 9.94 35.63 -29.77
C PRO A 174 11.41 35.35 -30.07
N THR A 175 12.18 36.39 -30.35
CA THR A 175 13.58 36.25 -30.75
C THR A 175 14.41 35.61 -29.62
N PRO A 176 15.52 34.89 -29.92
CA PRO A 176 16.33 34.25 -28.87
C PRO A 176 16.81 35.21 -27.77
N MET A 177 17.03 36.49 -28.11
CA MET A 177 17.37 37.53 -27.14
C MET A 177 16.20 37.82 -26.19
N LEU A 178 14.98 38.01 -26.72
CA LEU A 178 13.77 38.23 -25.92
C LEU A 178 13.43 36.99 -25.06
N GLN A 179 13.64 35.78 -25.59
CA GLN A 179 13.50 34.55 -24.79
C GLN A 179 14.48 34.56 -23.60
N GLN A 180 15.75 34.88 -23.83
CA GLN A 180 16.77 34.97 -22.78
C GLN A 180 16.44 36.04 -21.73
N GLU A 181 15.92 37.20 -22.16
CA GLU A 181 15.44 38.28 -21.28
C GLU A 181 14.25 37.82 -20.42
N THR A 182 13.28 37.07 -20.98
CA THR A 182 12.15 36.53 -20.19
C THR A 182 12.57 35.46 -19.19
N ILE A 183 13.58 34.64 -19.51
CA ILE A 183 14.13 33.62 -18.60
C ILE A 183 14.87 34.30 -17.43
N ALA A 184 15.66 35.34 -17.71
CA ALA A 184 16.31 36.14 -16.67
C ALA A 184 15.29 36.85 -15.75
N ALA A 185 14.24 37.44 -16.32
CA ALA A 185 13.18 38.10 -15.56
C ALA A 185 12.41 37.12 -14.64
N LEU A 186 12.11 35.90 -15.11
CA LEU A 186 11.52 34.84 -14.28
C LEU A 186 12.45 34.45 -13.12
N TYR A 187 13.76 34.38 -13.36
CA TYR A 187 14.72 34.05 -12.31
C TYR A 187 14.86 35.14 -11.24
N ASP A 188 14.88 36.43 -11.63
CA ASP A 188 14.87 37.52 -10.67
C ASP A 188 13.55 37.61 -9.88
N GLN A 189 12.39 37.35 -10.52
CA GLN A 189 11.10 37.24 -9.83
C GLN A 189 11.08 36.08 -8.82
N LEU A 190 11.65 34.92 -9.18
CA LEU A 190 11.78 33.76 -8.28
C LEU A 190 12.61 34.12 -7.04
N ARG A 191 13.74 34.82 -7.25
CA ARG A 191 14.60 35.30 -6.16
C ARG A 191 13.90 36.31 -5.26
N GLU A 192 13.17 37.28 -5.83
CA GLU A 192 12.39 38.24 -5.04
C GLU A 192 11.31 37.54 -4.20
N ALA A 193 10.55 36.61 -4.79
CA ALA A 193 9.56 35.82 -4.05
C ALA A 193 10.19 34.96 -2.93
N TYR A 194 11.38 34.40 -3.18
CA TYR A 194 12.13 33.63 -2.18
C TYR A 194 12.63 34.51 -1.02
N GLU A 195 13.13 35.72 -1.31
CA GLU A 195 13.54 36.70 -0.29
C GLU A 195 12.33 37.20 0.53
N GLN A 196 11.15 37.35 -0.10
CA GLN A 196 9.89 37.71 0.55
C GLN A 196 9.19 36.54 1.27
N ARG A 197 9.64 35.29 1.08
CA ARG A 197 9.01 34.04 1.55
C ARG A 197 7.62 33.77 0.99
N ASP A 198 7.33 34.26 -0.21
CA ASP A 198 6.11 33.91 -0.96
C ASP A 198 6.32 32.56 -1.66
N TRP A 199 6.12 31.47 -0.91
CA TRP A 199 6.42 30.12 -1.36
C TRP A 199 5.60 29.68 -2.58
N GLU A 200 4.33 30.07 -2.67
CA GLU A 200 3.46 29.75 -3.82
C GLU A 200 4.00 30.39 -5.10
N THR A 201 4.41 31.67 -5.05
CA THR A 201 5.06 32.35 -6.17
C THR A 201 6.44 31.75 -6.47
N VAL A 202 7.22 31.31 -5.47
CA VAL A 202 8.48 30.59 -5.72
C VAL A 202 8.24 29.31 -6.51
N PHE A 203 7.28 28.46 -6.10
CA PHE A 203 6.98 27.21 -6.79
C PHE A 203 6.46 27.46 -8.22
N ALA A 204 5.49 28.36 -8.37
CA ALA A 204 4.88 28.67 -9.66
C ALA A 204 5.87 29.33 -10.66
N THR A 205 6.77 30.18 -10.19
CA THR A 205 7.79 30.81 -11.04
C THR A 205 8.94 29.84 -11.34
N ALA A 206 9.32 28.95 -10.42
CA ALA A 206 10.33 27.92 -10.67
C ALA A 206 9.87 26.87 -11.70
N ASP A 207 8.62 26.40 -11.62
CA ASP A 207 8.04 25.49 -12.62
C ASP A 207 7.99 26.16 -14.00
N GLN A 208 7.64 27.45 -14.08
CA GLN A 208 7.67 28.22 -15.33
C GLN A 208 9.10 28.36 -15.89
N LEU A 209 10.08 28.70 -15.04
CA LEU A 209 11.48 28.86 -15.42
C LEU A 209 12.05 27.55 -15.98
N LEU A 210 11.91 26.45 -15.23
CA LEU A 210 12.43 25.13 -15.60
C LEU A 210 11.67 24.48 -16.77
N ALA A 211 10.43 24.90 -17.05
CA ALA A 211 9.71 24.52 -18.26
C ALA A 211 10.15 25.28 -19.53
N ARG A 212 10.86 26.41 -19.38
CA ARG A 212 11.49 27.15 -20.50
C ARG A 212 12.92 26.71 -20.73
N ASP A 213 13.73 26.65 -19.68
CA ASP A 213 15.09 26.13 -19.70
C ASP A 213 15.33 25.26 -18.45
N PRO A 214 15.30 23.92 -18.58
CA PRO A 214 15.54 23.00 -17.46
C PRO A 214 16.93 23.09 -16.82
N GLY A 215 17.89 23.78 -17.46
CA GLY A 215 19.27 23.94 -16.99
C GLY A 215 19.60 25.31 -16.39
N TYR A 216 18.72 26.31 -16.53
CA TYR A 216 19.01 27.69 -16.13
C TYR A 216 19.24 27.83 -14.61
N GLU A 217 20.44 28.26 -14.23
CA GLU A 217 20.91 28.39 -12.83
C GLU A 217 20.54 27.19 -11.93
N ARG A 218 20.53 25.97 -12.53
CA ARG A 218 19.81 24.82 -12.00
C ARG A 218 20.10 24.49 -10.53
N ALA A 219 21.37 24.52 -10.15
CA ALA A 219 21.80 24.20 -8.78
C ALA A 219 21.32 25.23 -7.74
N GLU A 220 21.16 26.48 -8.14
CA GLU A 220 20.70 27.58 -7.29
C GLU A 220 19.17 27.61 -7.21
N VAL A 221 18.48 27.31 -8.32
CA VAL A 221 17.02 27.06 -8.35
C VAL A 221 16.65 25.85 -7.48
N ASP A 222 17.34 24.72 -7.60
CA ASP A 222 17.14 23.54 -6.74
C ASP A 222 17.41 23.85 -5.26
N ARG A 223 18.41 24.70 -4.96
CA ARG A 223 18.71 25.14 -3.58
C ARG A 223 17.59 26.00 -3.01
N MET A 224 17.03 26.93 -3.80
CA MET A 224 15.89 27.76 -3.38
C MET A 224 14.62 26.93 -3.22
N LEU A 225 14.31 26.04 -4.18
CA LEU A 225 13.18 25.11 -4.10
C LEU A 225 13.26 24.21 -2.87
N PHE A 226 14.41 23.57 -2.62
CA PHE A 226 14.63 22.73 -1.45
C PHE A 226 14.33 23.49 -0.14
N ASN A 227 14.87 24.69 0.00
CA ASN A 227 14.64 25.53 1.17
C ASN A 227 13.18 25.97 1.30
N ALA A 228 12.54 26.39 0.20
CA ALA A 228 11.14 26.81 0.18
C ALA A 228 10.18 25.65 0.55
N PHE A 229 10.37 24.46 -0.03
CA PHE A 229 9.61 23.26 0.34
C PHE A 229 9.77 22.91 1.82
N TYR A 230 11.00 22.93 2.35
CA TYR A 230 11.24 22.61 3.75
C TYR A 230 10.66 23.67 4.71
N GLN A 231 10.91 24.96 4.46
CA GLN A 231 10.42 26.05 5.32
C GLN A 231 8.89 26.19 5.27
N HIS A 232 8.27 26.05 4.09
CA HIS A 232 6.82 26.02 4.01
C HIS A 232 6.23 24.76 4.66
N GLY A 233 6.89 23.61 4.54
CA GLY A 233 6.52 22.39 5.27
C GLY A 233 6.46 22.60 6.79
N LEU A 234 7.47 23.26 7.37
CA LEU A 234 7.45 23.65 8.80
C LEU A 234 6.30 24.60 9.13
N GLN A 235 6.06 25.62 8.30
CA GLN A 235 4.95 26.57 8.47
C GLN A 235 3.57 25.87 8.39
N LEU A 236 3.45 24.80 7.61
CA LEU A 236 2.25 23.97 7.54
C LEU A 236 2.11 23.04 8.76
N VAL A 237 3.22 22.60 9.38
CA VAL A 237 3.19 21.93 10.70
C VAL A 237 2.65 22.88 11.77
N GLU A 238 3.10 24.13 11.81
CA GLU A 238 2.58 25.17 12.73
C GLU A 238 1.08 25.46 12.52
N GLN A 239 0.57 25.27 11.30
CA GLN A 239 -0.86 25.39 10.96
C GLN A 239 -1.66 24.09 11.19
N ASN A 240 -1.05 23.03 11.72
CA ASN A 240 -1.60 21.67 11.81
C ASN A 240 -2.07 21.07 10.46
N ARG A 241 -1.52 21.56 9.35
CA ARG A 241 -1.79 21.09 7.97
C ARG A 241 -0.82 19.97 7.58
N LEU A 242 -0.66 19.00 8.48
CA LEU A 242 0.43 18.01 8.44
C LEU A 242 0.45 17.17 7.16
N GLY A 243 -0.71 16.75 6.67
CA GLY A 243 -0.81 15.97 5.42
C GLY A 243 -0.36 16.74 4.18
N GLU A 244 -0.26 18.07 4.27
CA GLU A 244 0.29 18.94 3.24
C GLU A 244 1.79 19.17 3.47
N ALA A 245 2.20 19.39 4.73
CA ALA A 245 3.61 19.49 5.13
C ALA A 245 4.43 18.27 4.69
N VAL A 246 3.93 17.05 4.91
CA VAL A 246 4.59 15.79 4.50
C VAL A 246 4.88 15.78 2.99
N ARG A 247 3.95 16.25 2.15
CA ARG A 247 4.13 16.31 0.69
C ARG A 247 5.19 17.33 0.28
N LEU A 248 5.39 18.41 1.04
CA LEU A 248 6.49 19.34 0.78
C LEU A 248 7.83 18.77 1.26
N PHE A 249 7.84 18.03 2.37
CA PHE A 249 9.02 17.28 2.79
C PHE A 249 9.42 16.21 1.76
N ASP A 250 8.46 15.53 1.11
CA ASP A 250 8.74 14.64 -0.03
C ASP A 250 9.40 15.39 -1.20
N ARG A 251 8.93 16.60 -1.53
CA ARG A 251 9.53 17.43 -2.59
C ARG A 251 10.94 17.91 -2.23
N ALA A 252 11.18 18.26 -0.97
CA ALA A 252 12.53 18.58 -0.48
C ALA A 252 13.45 17.35 -0.52
N LEU A 253 12.98 16.16 -0.11
CA LEU A 253 13.75 14.91 -0.18
C LEU A 253 13.99 14.43 -1.62
N ALA A 254 13.12 14.75 -2.57
CA ALA A 254 13.38 14.51 -3.99
C ALA A 254 14.59 15.31 -4.53
N LEU A 255 14.90 16.46 -3.92
CA LEU A 255 16.06 17.30 -4.25
C LEU A 255 17.30 16.95 -3.39
N GLN A 256 17.11 16.58 -2.12
CA GLN A 256 18.19 16.13 -1.23
C GLN A 256 17.80 14.84 -0.48
N PRO A 257 17.96 13.65 -1.10
CA PRO A 257 17.49 12.37 -0.55
C PRO A 257 18.10 11.97 0.80
N ASP A 258 19.19 12.60 1.22
CA ASP A 258 19.88 12.32 2.49
C ASP A 258 19.88 13.47 3.49
N ASN A 259 19.02 14.48 3.30
CA ASN A 259 18.88 15.55 4.28
C ASN A 259 18.17 15.05 5.56
N ALA A 260 18.97 14.76 6.58
CA ALA A 260 18.51 14.22 7.87
C ALA A 260 17.51 15.14 8.58
N GLN A 261 17.61 16.46 8.42
CA GLN A 261 16.70 17.42 9.05
C GLN A 261 15.29 17.35 8.45
N VAL A 262 15.19 17.16 7.11
CA VAL A 262 13.90 16.96 6.44
C VAL A 262 13.33 15.58 6.75
N LYS A 263 14.15 14.51 6.75
CA LYS A 263 13.72 13.15 7.16
C LYS A 263 13.12 13.17 8.57
N TYR A 264 13.78 13.87 9.51
CA TYR A 264 13.30 14.02 10.88
C TYR A 264 11.95 14.76 10.96
N ALA A 265 11.83 15.93 10.32
CA ALA A 265 10.59 16.70 10.30
C ALA A 265 9.42 15.93 9.64
N GLN A 266 9.70 15.18 8.58
CA GLN A 266 8.72 14.29 7.94
C GLN A 266 8.29 13.16 8.88
N GLN A 267 9.23 12.51 9.56
CA GLN A 267 8.93 11.41 10.48
C GLN A 267 8.03 11.86 11.64
N LEU A 268 8.30 13.02 12.26
CA LEU A 268 7.44 13.56 13.32
C LEU A 268 6.01 13.84 12.82
N ALA A 269 5.87 14.50 11.67
CA ALA A 269 4.56 14.79 11.08
C ALA A 269 3.81 13.52 10.66
N THR A 270 4.53 12.49 10.22
CA THR A 270 3.95 11.21 9.79
C THR A 270 3.47 10.38 10.98
N LEU A 271 4.26 10.29 12.06
CA LEU A 271 3.85 9.62 13.30
C LEU A 271 2.59 10.26 13.89
N TYR A 272 2.53 11.60 13.91
CA TYR A 272 1.34 12.32 14.38
C TYR A 272 0.11 12.02 13.50
N LEU A 273 0.25 12.10 12.16
CA LEU A 273 -0.84 11.77 11.23
C LEU A 273 -1.33 10.33 11.38
N THR A 274 -0.43 9.37 11.53
CA THR A 274 -0.77 7.96 11.74
C THR A 274 -1.51 7.76 13.06
N ALA A 275 -1.03 8.37 14.14
CA ALA A 275 -1.70 8.35 15.44
C ALA A 275 -3.12 8.92 15.39
N MET A 276 -3.32 10.05 14.68
CA MET A 276 -4.63 10.66 14.50
C MET A 276 -5.53 9.85 13.56
N GLY A 277 -4.96 9.11 12.60
CA GLY A 277 -5.70 8.24 11.69
C GLY A 277 -6.31 7.01 12.38
N TYR A 278 -5.70 6.52 13.46
CA TYR A 278 -6.23 5.44 14.30
C TYR A 278 -7.06 5.94 15.50
N TRP A 279 -7.16 7.25 15.73
CA TRP A 279 -7.73 7.82 16.95
C TRP A 279 -9.20 7.41 17.17
N GLY A 280 -9.45 6.65 18.24
CA GLY A 280 -10.79 6.11 18.54
C GLY A 280 -11.21 4.90 17.70
N ALA A 281 -10.34 4.40 16.82
CA ALA A 281 -10.54 3.16 16.05
C ALA A 281 -9.59 2.04 16.53
N ASP A 282 -8.33 2.37 16.84
CA ASP A 282 -7.34 1.47 17.43
C ASP A 282 -6.46 2.26 18.41
N TRP A 283 -6.74 2.10 19.71
CA TRP A 283 -6.01 2.81 20.75
C TRP A 283 -4.56 2.33 20.90
N GLU A 284 -4.26 1.07 20.64
CA GLU A 284 -2.90 0.52 20.79
C GLU A 284 -2.00 1.07 19.68
N LEU A 285 -2.47 1.15 18.43
CA LEU A 285 -1.74 1.79 17.32
C LEU A 285 -1.63 3.31 17.47
N THR A 286 -2.66 4.00 17.98
CA THR A 286 -2.55 5.42 18.33
C THR A 286 -1.48 5.64 19.41
N ILE A 287 -1.47 4.84 20.47
CA ILE A 287 -0.53 4.96 21.60
C ILE A 287 0.91 4.62 21.17
N ASP A 288 1.15 3.62 20.31
CA ASP A 288 2.50 3.29 19.83
C ASP A 288 3.12 4.43 18.98
N ASN A 289 2.33 5.01 18.08
CA ASN A 289 2.77 6.14 17.25
C ASN A 289 3.03 7.39 18.09
N LEU A 290 2.16 7.69 19.07
CA LEU A 290 2.38 8.80 20.02
C LEU A 290 3.54 8.54 20.98
N SER A 291 3.77 7.30 21.41
CA SER A 291 4.94 6.89 22.22
C SER A 291 6.23 7.17 21.46
N THR A 292 6.30 6.72 20.21
CA THR A 292 7.45 6.94 19.34
C THR A 292 7.69 8.44 19.12
N LEU A 293 6.63 9.20 18.85
CA LEU A 293 6.69 10.65 18.64
C LEU A 293 7.15 11.41 19.89
N TYR A 294 6.56 11.14 21.05
CA TYR A 294 6.88 11.77 22.33
C TYR A 294 8.32 11.48 22.77
N ASN A 295 8.81 10.24 22.57
CA ASN A 295 10.19 9.87 22.86
C ASN A 295 11.21 10.53 21.91
N MET A 296 10.81 10.94 20.71
CA MET A 296 11.66 11.70 19.77
C MET A 296 11.62 13.20 20.04
N ALA A 297 10.42 13.76 20.24
CA ALA A 297 10.18 15.19 20.39
C ALA A 297 8.95 15.44 21.29
N PRO A 298 9.11 15.52 22.63
CA PRO A 298 7.98 15.67 23.56
C PRO A 298 7.28 17.03 23.44
N ASP A 299 7.96 18.04 22.90
CA ASP A 299 7.44 19.38 22.62
C ASP A 299 6.81 19.51 21.21
N TYR A 300 6.59 18.41 20.48
CA TYR A 300 6.03 18.45 19.13
C TYR A 300 4.50 18.61 19.13
N LEU A 301 4.03 19.81 18.80
CA LEU A 301 2.61 20.16 18.79
C LEU A 301 1.97 19.90 20.17
N ASP A 302 0.82 19.25 20.21
CA ASP A 302 0.11 18.82 21.41
C ASP A 302 0.38 17.34 21.77
N VAL A 303 1.49 16.74 21.33
CA VAL A 303 1.77 15.29 21.51
C VAL A 303 1.65 14.83 22.97
N SER A 304 2.10 15.62 23.94
CA SER A 304 2.00 15.30 25.37
C SER A 304 0.54 15.21 25.84
N ASP A 305 -0.29 16.20 25.48
CA ASP A 305 -1.73 16.19 25.78
C ASP A 305 -2.47 15.09 25.00
N ARG A 306 -2.11 14.83 23.74
CA ARG A 306 -2.67 13.71 22.94
C ARG A 306 -2.34 12.35 23.52
N MET A 307 -1.13 12.17 24.04
CA MET A 307 -0.69 10.92 24.65
C MET A 307 -1.39 10.68 26.01
N PHE A 308 -1.57 11.75 26.80
CA PHE A 308 -2.42 11.73 28.00
C PHE A 308 -3.88 11.39 27.68
N GLU A 309 -4.46 12.05 26.67
CA GLU A 309 -5.84 11.80 26.20
C GLU A 309 -6.00 10.36 25.68
N ALA A 310 -5.07 9.85 24.87
CA ALA A 310 -5.12 8.52 24.30
C ALA A 310 -5.10 7.43 25.38
N TYR A 311 -4.21 7.53 26.38
CA TYR A 311 -4.21 6.61 27.52
C TYR A 311 -5.49 6.71 28.35
N SER A 312 -5.98 7.92 28.64
CA SER A 312 -7.25 8.12 29.35
C SER A 312 -8.44 7.54 28.59
N LYS A 313 -8.46 7.66 27.26
CA LYS A 313 -9.52 7.14 26.39
C LYS A 313 -9.44 5.63 26.16
N HIS A 314 -8.24 5.07 26.12
CA HIS A 314 -8.03 3.63 26.11
C HIS A 314 -8.50 3.02 27.44
N GLY A 315 -8.19 3.67 28.57
CA GLY A 315 -8.72 3.31 29.88
C GLY A 315 -10.26 3.41 29.95
N ASP A 316 -10.84 4.49 29.43
CA ASP A 316 -12.30 4.66 29.34
C ASP A 316 -12.95 3.51 28.53
N ALA A 317 -12.33 3.07 27.43
CA ALA A 317 -12.84 1.99 26.58
C ALA A 317 -12.72 0.62 27.27
N LEU A 318 -11.53 0.28 27.78
CA LEU A 318 -11.31 -0.97 28.52
C LEU A 318 -12.24 -1.10 29.75
N ALA A 319 -12.58 0.02 30.41
CA ALA A 319 -13.54 0.03 31.51
C ALA A 319 -15.02 -0.09 31.07
N GLN A 320 -15.33 0.10 29.78
CA GLN A 320 -16.65 -0.21 29.22
C GLN A 320 -16.75 -1.67 28.75
N ASP A 321 -15.62 -2.31 28.44
CA ASP A 321 -15.51 -3.73 28.08
C ASP A 321 -15.22 -4.64 29.31
N ASP A 322 -15.47 -4.13 30.53
CA ASP A 322 -15.19 -4.76 31.83
C ASP A 322 -13.71 -5.19 32.08
N GLU A 323 -12.76 -4.76 31.25
CA GLU A 323 -11.31 -5.02 31.38
C GLU A 323 -10.62 -4.09 32.41
N TYR A 324 -11.22 -3.93 33.59
CA TYR A 324 -10.84 -2.95 34.62
C TYR A 324 -9.35 -2.96 35.00
N CYS A 325 -8.71 -4.13 35.03
CA CYS A 325 -7.27 -4.21 35.32
C CYS A 325 -6.40 -3.58 34.22
N ARG A 326 -6.72 -3.81 32.93
CA ARG A 326 -6.02 -3.15 31.81
C ARG A 326 -6.36 -1.66 31.77
N ALA A 327 -7.61 -1.29 32.10
CA ALA A 327 -8.02 0.11 32.21
C ALA A 327 -7.18 0.87 33.25
N ALA A 328 -6.98 0.28 34.43
CA ALA A 328 -6.12 0.83 35.48
C ALA A 328 -4.68 1.04 35.00
N GLU A 329 -4.10 0.12 34.22
CA GLU A 329 -2.78 0.34 33.60
C GLU A 329 -2.73 1.55 32.67
N GLN A 330 -3.77 1.77 31.84
CA GLN A 330 -3.78 2.95 30.95
C GLN A 330 -3.95 4.25 31.74
N TYR A 331 -4.87 4.28 32.73
CA TYR A 331 -5.03 5.47 33.59
C TYR A 331 -3.74 5.80 34.38
N ALA A 332 -2.99 4.79 34.82
CA ALA A 332 -1.69 5.00 35.45
C ALA A 332 -0.69 5.65 34.48
N LYS A 333 -0.57 5.14 33.24
CA LYS A 333 0.32 5.71 32.20
C LYS A 333 -0.08 7.14 31.80
N ALA A 334 -1.38 7.48 31.79
CA ALA A 334 -1.82 8.86 31.62
C ALA A 334 -1.28 9.77 32.74
N LEU A 335 -1.36 9.31 34.00
CA LEU A 335 -0.91 10.08 35.16
C LEU A 335 0.62 10.22 35.27
N GLU A 336 1.39 9.32 34.65
CA GLU A 336 2.86 9.48 34.48
C GLU A 336 3.23 10.68 33.60
N ILE A 337 2.38 11.02 32.62
CA ILE A 337 2.58 12.19 31.73
C ILE A 337 2.18 13.47 32.45
N ARG A 338 0.99 13.49 33.08
CA ARG A 338 0.47 14.65 33.82
C ARG A 338 -0.51 14.23 34.90
N PRO A 339 -0.37 14.72 36.16
CA PRO A 339 -1.38 14.52 37.19
C PRO A 339 -2.74 15.16 36.83
N ASP A 340 -3.81 14.38 36.91
CA ASP A 340 -5.20 14.83 36.75
C ASP A 340 -6.11 14.15 37.78
N SER A 341 -7.06 14.88 38.37
CA SER A 341 -7.91 14.36 39.43
C SER A 341 -9.06 13.47 38.94
N ALA A 342 -9.57 13.68 37.72
CA ALA A 342 -10.64 12.89 37.14
C ALA A 342 -10.14 11.56 36.56
N VAL A 343 -8.90 11.52 36.06
CA VAL A 343 -8.19 10.27 35.72
C VAL A 343 -7.76 9.53 36.99
N SER A 344 -7.33 10.24 38.04
CA SER A 344 -7.00 9.63 39.33
C SER A 344 -8.21 8.95 40.00
N SER A 345 -9.42 9.54 39.93
CA SER A 345 -10.65 8.85 40.35
C SER A 345 -10.86 7.57 39.53
N ARG A 346 -10.88 7.66 38.19
CA ARG A 346 -11.08 6.51 37.31
C ARG A 346 -10.04 5.40 37.50
N LEU A 347 -8.79 5.74 37.82
CA LEU A 347 -7.75 4.79 38.23
C LEU A 347 -8.14 4.08 39.54
N GLN A 348 -8.58 4.81 40.57
CA GLN A 348 -9.03 4.20 41.82
C GLN A 348 -10.25 3.31 41.62
N ASP A 349 -11.26 3.79 40.87
CA ASP A 349 -12.49 3.09 40.59
C ASP A 349 -12.22 1.77 39.82
N ALA A 350 -11.39 1.83 38.76
CA ALA A 350 -10.96 0.64 38.01
C ALA A 350 -10.05 -0.29 38.82
N THR A 351 -9.22 0.22 39.73
CA THR A 351 -8.39 -0.60 40.64
C THR A 351 -9.26 -1.37 41.65
N ILE A 352 -10.37 -0.77 42.10
CA ILE A 352 -11.34 -1.45 42.98
C ILE A 352 -12.08 -2.54 42.19
N ALA A 353 -12.64 -2.22 41.02
CA ALA A 353 -13.34 -3.20 40.18
C ALA A 353 -12.43 -4.38 39.76
N CYS A 354 -11.17 -4.10 39.41
CA CYS A 354 -10.14 -5.10 39.15
C CYS A 354 -9.87 -6.04 40.35
N ALA A 355 -10.04 -5.56 41.59
CA ALA A 355 -9.79 -6.32 42.81
C ALA A 355 -11.05 -7.00 43.39
N GLU A 356 -12.25 -6.56 43.01
CA GLU A 356 -13.53 -7.15 43.42
C GLU A 356 -14.00 -8.25 42.45
N GLY A 357 -13.57 -8.19 41.18
CA GLY A 357 -13.95 -9.13 40.13
C GLY A 357 -15.38 -8.87 39.59
N PRO A 358 -15.78 -9.53 38.48
CA PRO A 358 -17.12 -9.36 37.93
C PRO A 358 -18.17 -9.88 38.91
N THR A 359 -19.10 -9.02 39.32
CA THR A 359 -20.26 -9.43 40.14
C THR A 359 -21.18 -10.33 39.34
N PRO A 360 -21.53 -11.54 39.84
CA PRO A 360 -22.29 -12.52 39.07
C PRO A 360 -23.80 -12.22 39.09
N ASP A 361 -24.26 -11.39 38.14
CA ASP A 361 -25.67 -11.32 37.75
C ASP A 361 -26.00 -12.43 36.72
N ASP A 362 -27.27 -12.84 36.68
CA ASP A 362 -27.75 -14.06 36.01
C ASP A 362 -27.52 -14.11 34.48
N GLU A 363 -26.97 -15.22 33.96
CA GLU A 363 -27.72 -16.15 33.08
C GLU A 363 -26.99 -17.50 32.86
N THR A 364 -27.65 -18.47 32.21
CA THR A 364 -27.31 -19.92 32.34
C THR A 364 -26.64 -20.60 31.14
N GLY A 365 -25.45 -21.17 31.36
CA GLY A 365 -24.92 -22.33 30.63
C GLY A 365 -23.98 -22.05 29.44
N PRO A 366 -23.46 -23.08 28.74
CA PRO A 366 -23.73 -24.52 28.88
C PRO A 366 -22.53 -25.34 29.43
N THR A 367 -22.76 -26.63 29.72
CA THR A 367 -21.73 -27.55 30.24
C THR A 367 -20.76 -28.03 29.16
N ALA A 368 -19.45 -27.95 29.42
CA ALA A 368 -18.39 -28.69 28.71
C ALA A 368 -17.58 -29.56 29.70
N VAL A 369 -17.20 -30.77 29.30
CA VAL A 369 -16.57 -31.77 30.18
C VAL A 369 -15.07 -31.85 29.94
N GLY A 370 -14.30 -31.87 31.03
CA GLY A 370 -12.90 -32.29 31.04
C GLY A 370 -12.39 -32.30 32.47
N THR A 371 -12.35 -33.46 33.13
CA THR A 371 -11.85 -33.55 34.52
C THR A 371 -10.32 -33.57 34.52
N PRO A 372 -9.61 -32.84 35.40
CA PRO A 372 -8.15 -32.93 35.50
C PRO A 372 -7.69 -34.35 35.84
N VAL A 373 -6.59 -34.79 35.24
CA VAL A 373 -6.02 -36.14 35.43
C VAL A 373 -4.59 -36.00 35.97
N SER A 374 -4.23 -36.73 37.02
CA SER A 374 -2.95 -36.54 37.71
C SER A 374 -1.74 -37.27 37.07
N ARG A 375 -1.85 -37.70 35.81
CA ARG A 375 -0.80 -38.46 35.09
C ARG A 375 -1.02 -38.41 33.56
N PRO A 376 0.06 -38.39 32.73
CA PRO A 376 -0.04 -38.61 31.28
C PRO A 376 -0.72 -39.95 30.93
N PRO A 377 -1.50 -40.02 29.82
CA PRO A 377 -2.04 -41.29 29.34
C PRO A 377 -0.93 -42.18 28.74
N ASP A 378 -1.18 -43.49 28.71
CA ASP A 378 -0.22 -44.47 28.16
C ASP A 378 0.02 -44.26 26.66
N ALA A 379 1.29 -44.13 26.28
CA ALA A 379 1.73 -43.96 24.89
C ALA A 379 3.00 -44.79 24.60
N PRO A 380 3.36 -45.03 23.32
CA PRO A 380 4.58 -45.78 22.98
C PRO A 380 5.84 -45.05 23.45
N SER A 381 6.84 -45.79 23.96
CA SER A 381 8.15 -45.26 24.41
C SER A 381 8.73 -44.24 23.41
N GLY A 382 9.12 -43.05 23.90
CA GLY A 382 9.58 -41.93 23.08
C GLY A 382 8.48 -41.07 22.43
N THR A 383 7.20 -41.35 22.69
CA THR A 383 6.06 -40.51 22.27
C THR A 383 5.64 -39.59 23.40
N TYR A 384 5.41 -38.31 23.10
CA TYR A 384 4.90 -37.32 24.05
C TYR A 384 3.38 -37.40 24.17
N ALA A 385 2.89 -37.65 25.37
CA ALA A 385 1.47 -37.72 25.69
C ALA A 385 1.06 -36.48 26.49
N GLY A 386 0.02 -35.77 26.04
CA GLY A 386 -0.52 -34.60 26.73
C GLY A 386 -1.64 -34.96 27.71
N TRP A 387 -1.80 -34.16 28.77
CA TRP A 387 -2.91 -34.28 29.72
C TRP A 387 -3.19 -32.96 30.45
N ILE A 388 -4.46 -32.75 30.80
CA ILE A 388 -4.89 -31.60 31.61
C ILE A 388 -4.52 -31.87 33.07
N VAL A 389 -3.60 -31.07 33.61
CA VAL A 389 -3.09 -31.17 34.98
C VAL A 389 -4.08 -30.58 35.97
N GLU A 390 -4.58 -29.38 35.66
CA GLU A 390 -5.46 -28.58 36.48
C GLU A 390 -6.16 -27.51 35.62
N TYR A 391 -7.20 -26.90 36.16
CA TYR A 391 -7.65 -25.58 35.73
C TYR A 391 -7.31 -24.61 36.84
N ILE A 392 -6.75 -23.47 36.47
CA ILE A 392 -6.54 -22.34 37.38
C ILE A 392 -7.61 -21.33 36.99
N ASP A 393 -8.62 -21.14 37.84
CA ASP A 393 -9.60 -20.08 37.64
C ASP A 393 -8.91 -18.70 37.72
N THR A 394 -9.33 -17.75 36.89
CA THR A 394 -8.75 -16.42 36.73
C THR A 394 -9.84 -15.37 36.56
N ASP A 395 -9.67 -14.20 37.18
CA ASP A 395 -10.77 -13.24 37.41
C ASP A 395 -11.14 -12.36 36.18
N GLY A 396 -11.01 -12.86 34.94
CA GLY A 396 -11.18 -12.05 33.72
C GLY A 396 -11.71 -12.77 32.48
N SER A 397 -12.23 -11.99 31.53
CA SER A 397 -13.00 -12.41 30.35
C SER A 397 -12.26 -13.25 29.30
N TRP A 398 -10.95 -13.45 29.46
CA TRP A 398 -10.08 -14.19 28.54
C TRP A 398 -9.97 -15.65 28.96
N LEU A 399 -9.57 -16.51 28.01
CA LEU A 399 -9.17 -17.89 28.31
C LEU A 399 -7.69 -18.08 27.97
N PHE A 400 -7.03 -18.98 28.69
CA PHE A 400 -5.60 -19.23 28.54
C PHE A 400 -5.34 -20.72 28.42
N ILE A 401 -4.43 -21.10 27.52
CA ILE A 401 -3.94 -22.48 27.43
C ILE A 401 -2.42 -22.44 27.63
N ARG A 402 -1.97 -22.99 28.75
CA ARG A 402 -0.57 -22.96 29.18
C ARG A 402 -0.13 -24.35 29.58
N GLY A 403 1.18 -24.60 29.68
CA GLY A 403 1.65 -25.90 30.12
C GLY A 403 3.14 -26.10 30.01
N ARG A 404 3.59 -27.36 30.18
CA ARG A 404 5.00 -27.74 30.07
C ARG A 404 5.21 -28.96 29.17
N VAL A 405 6.28 -28.95 28.37
CA VAL A 405 6.79 -30.15 27.68
C VAL A 405 7.92 -30.76 28.50
N LEU A 406 7.82 -32.06 28.82
CA LEU A 406 8.66 -32.75 29.81
C LEU A 406 9.29 -34.04 29.25
N ASP A 407 10.55 -34.31 29.60
CA ASP A 407 11.23 -35.58 29.28
C ASP A 407 10.71 -36.76 30.14
N ARG A 408 11.15 -37.99 29.83
CA ARG A 408 10.85 -39.22 30.60
C ARG A 408 11.23 -39.20 32.09
N ASN A 409 11.97 -38.18 32.52
CA ASN A 409 12.42 -37.93 33.88
C ASN A 409 11.65 -36.78 34.57
N GLY A 410 10.80 -36.05 33.85
CA GLY A 410 10.02 -34.90 34.34
C GLY A 410 10.74 -33.56 34.25
N ARG A 411 11.77 -33.43 33.39
CA ARG A 411 12.53 -32.19 33.16
C ARG A 411 11.97 -31.41 31.97
N GLY A 412 12.01 -30.08 32.05
CA GLY A 412 11.63 -29.21 30.94
C GLY A 412 12.41 -29.49 29.66
N VAL A 413 11.72 -29.43 28.52
CA VAL A 413 12.32 -29.55 27.18
C VAL A 413 12.22 -28.20 26.48
N ALA A 414 13.36 -27.57 26.24
CA ALA A 414 13.48 -26.24 25.66
C ALA A 414 13.23 -26.22 24.14
N GLY A 415 12.78 -25.08 23.61
CA GLY A 415 12.72 -24.82 22.18
C GLY A 415 11.68 -25.65 21.39
N VAL A 416 10.84 -26.42 22.08
CA VAL A 416 9.79 -27.23 21.46
C VAL A 416 8.70 -26.29 20.97
N ARG A 417 8.35 -26.39 19.68
CA ARG A 417 7.16 -25.73 19.16
C ARG A 417 5.94 -26.52 19.62
N VAL A 418 5.08 -25.86 20.40
CA VAL A 418 3.72 -26.29 20.66
C VAL A 418 2.82 -25.55 19.68
N GLN A 419 1.96 -26.26 18.97
CA GLN A 419 0.96 -25.67 18.07
C GLN A 419 -0.43 -25.89 18.66
N ILE A 420 -1.20 -24.81 18.76
CA ILE A 420 -2.63 -24.82 19.08
C ILE A 420 -3.43 -24.65 17.79
N GLN A 421 -4.55 -25.35 17.69
CA GLN A 421 -5.49 -25.22 16.56
C GLN A 421 -6.94 -25.25 17.05
N ALA A 422 -7.77 -24.39 16.46
CA ALA A 422 -9.23 -24.51 16.50
C ALA A 422 -9.77 -24.17 15.11
N TRP A 423 -10.63 -25.03 14.55
CA TRP A 423 -11.12 -24.92 13.17
C TRP A 423 -9.95 -24.81 12.17
N ASP A 424 -9.91 -23.76 11.35
CA ASP A 424 -8.83 -23.42 10.41
C ASP A 424 -7.78 -22.45 10.98
N TRP A 425 -7.98 -21.91 12.18
CA TRP A 425 -7.02 -21.04 12.86
C TRP A 425 -5.96 -21.84 13.63
N THR A 426 -4.70 -21.39 13.57
CA THR A 426 -3.58 -21.95 14.34
C THR A 426 -2.68 -20.86 14.90
N ALA A 427 -2.05 -21.15 16.05
CA ALA A 427 -0.92 -20.39 16.57
C ALA A 427 0.17 -21.32 17.08
N ILE A 428 1.39 -20.80 17.23
CA ILE A 428 2.56 -21.55 17.73
C ILE A 428 3.19 -20.79 18.89
N SER A 429 3.41 -21.50 19.98
CA SER A 429 4.19 -21.06 21.15
C SER A 429 5.45 -21.92 21.23
N VAL A 430 6.57 -21.37 21.71
CA VAL A 430 7.86 -22.08 21.77
C VAL A 430 8.28 -22.18 23.23
N THR A 431 8.65 -23.38 23.68
CA THR A 431 8.96 -23.58 25.09
C THR A 431 10.21 -22.82 25.55
N ASP A 432 10.14 -22.21 26.72
CA ASP A 432 11.33 -21.86 27.50
C ASP A 432 12.06 -23.14 27.96
N GLY A 433 13.22 -23.01 28.61
CA GLY A 433 13.99 -24.18 29.07
C GLY A 433 13.53 -24.81 30.38
N GLU A 434 12.56 -24.22 31.09
CA GLU A 434 11.74 -24.98 32.03
C GLU A 434 10.69 -25.83 31.29
N GLY A 435 10.61 -25.73 29.97
CA GLY A 435 9.63 -26.39 29.12
C GLY A 435 8.30 -25.66 29.05
N ASN A 436 8.16 -24.46 29.63
CA ASN A 436 6.89 -23.75 29.73
C ASN A 436 6.47 -23.17 28.37
N TYR A 437 5.19 -23.27 28.01
CA TYR A 437 4.58 -22.58 26.87
C TYR A 437 3.28 -21.88 27.30
N SER A 438 2.87 -20.88 26.51
CA SER A 438 1.66 -20.10 26.77
C SER A 438 0.94 -19.70 25.47
N PHE A 439 -0.39 -19.77 25.49
CA PHE A 439 -1.29 -19.17 24.52
C PHE A 439 -2.24 -18.23 25.26
N ASP A 440 -1.98 -16.94 25.11
CA ASP A 440 -2.69 -15.84 25.74
C ASP A 440 -3.48 -15.04 24.69
N GLY A 441 -4.54 -14.33 25.10
CA GLY A 441 -5.39 -13.58 24.18
C GLY A 441 -6.41 -14.42 23.40
N LEU A 442 -6.70 -15.65 23.86
CA LEU A 442 -7.77 -16.47 23.29
C LEU A 442 -9.14 -15.97 23.82
N ASN A 443 -10.11 -15.82 22.92
CA ASN A 443 -11.40 -15.17 23.21
C ASN A 443 -12.65 -16.01 22.85
N HIS A 444 -12.47 -17.19 22.24
CA HIS A 444 -13.55 -18.08 21.81
C HIS A 444 -13.58 -19.37 22.64
N GLU A 445 -14.64 -19.60 23.41
CA GLU A 445 -14.81 -20.86 24.15
C GLU A 445 -15.04 -22.03 23.20
N THR A 446 -14.07 -22.93 23.12
CA THR A 446 -14.06 -24.07 22.21
C THR A 446 -13.06 -25.12 22.70
N VAL A 447 -13.07 -26.31 22.11
CA VAL A 447 -12.01 -27.30 22.32
C VAL A 447 -10.88 -27.04 21.34
N TYR A 448 -9.71 -26.73 21.86
CA TYR A 448 -8.49 -26.52 21.08
C TYR A 448 -7.68 -27.82 21.03
N THR A 449 -7.09 -28.12 19.86
CA THR A 449 -6.17 -29.25 19.70
C THR A 449 -4.73 -28.78 19.85
N LEU A 450 -4.02 -29.33 20.82
CA LEU A 450 -2.58 -29.12 21.04
C LEU A 450 -1.76 -30.23 20.38
N THR A 451 -0.69 -29.83 19.70
CA THR A 451 0.23 -30.72 18.97
C THR A 451 1.69 -30.26 19.13
N LEU A 452 2.64 -31.20 19.00
CA LEU A 452 4.07 -30.93 19.06
C LEU A 452 4.71 -31.23 17.69
N PRO A 453 4.60 -30.36 16.67
CA PRO A 453 4.97 -30.68 15.28
C PRO A 453 6.40 -31.20 15.05
N ASP A 454 7.34 -30.95 15.96
CA ASP A 454 8.73 -31.41 15.87
C ASP A 454 9.03 -32.73 16.64
N LEU A 455 8.06 -33.26 17.39
CA LEU A 455 8.23 -34.44 18.24
C LEU A 455 7.17 -35.52 17.96
N PRO A 456 7.48 -36.82 18.13
CA PRO A 456 6.46 -37.86 18.14
C PRO A 456 5.50 -37.60 19.30
N HIS A 457 4.21 -37.39 19.02
CA HIS A 457 3.24 -37.03 20.05
C HIS A 457 1.84 -37.59 19.76
N LEU A 458 0.99 -37.59 20.79
CA LEU A 458 -0.45 -37.76 20.66
C LEU A 458 -1.12 -36.37 20.72
N PRO A 459 -1.97 -35.98 19.73
CA PRO A 459 -2.75 -34.76 19.82
C PRO A 459 -3.61 -34.74 21.08
N THR A 460 -3.69 -33.59 21.74
CA THR A 460 -4.35 -33.46 23.05
C THR A 460 -5.40 -32.36 23.00
N GLU A 461 -6.64 -32.69 23.37
CA GLU A 461 -7.74 -31.73 23.44
C GLU A 461 -7.67 -30.92 24.75
N ALA A 462 -7.75 -29.60 24.61
CA ALA A 462 -7.72 -28.62 25.68
C ALA A 462 -8.98 -27.75 25.60
N PRO A 463 -9.96 -27.89 26.50
CA PRO A 463 -11.13 -27.03 26.51
C PRO A 463 -10.73 -25.61 26.95
N GLY A 464 -10.93 -24.64 26.07
CA GLY A 464 -10.84 -23.23 26.41
C GLY A 464 -12.11 -22.75 27.08
N GLN A 465 -12.00 -22.31 28.34
CA GLN A 465 -13.08 -21.75 29.14
C GLN A 465 -12.66 -20.36 29.62
N ARG A 466 -13.53 -19.36 29.49
CA ARG A 466 -13.25 -17.99 29.95
C ARG A 466 -13.08 -17.99 31.46
N GLY A 467 -12.23 -17.07 31.93
CA GLY A 467 -11.85 -17.02 33.33
C GLY A 467 -11.07 -18.25 33.79
N LYS A 468 -10.34 -18.93 32.90
CA LYS A 468 -9.47 -20.07 33.27
C LYS A 468 -8.18 -20.13 32.46
N VAL A 469 -7.12 -20.58 33.14
CA VAL A 469 -6.00 -21.27 32.52
C VAL A 469 -6.29 -22.77 32.52
N THR A 470 -6.44 -23.36 31.32
CA THR A 470 -6.42 -24.80 31.14
C THR A 470 -4.96 -25.24 31.05
N TRP A 471 -4.45 -25.91 32.10
CA TRP A 471 -3.03 -26.27 32.18
C TRP A 471 -2.77 -27.67 31.61
N VAL A 472 -2.03 -27.76 30.50
CA VAL A 472 -1.82 -29.01 29.75
C VAL A 472 -0.33 -29.35 29.64
N ASN A 473 0.13 -30.34 30.40
CA ASN A 473 1.49 -30.82 30.26
C ASN A 473 1.57 -31.92 29.18
N PHE A 474 2.71 -32.00 28.50
CA PHE A 474 3.10 -33.13 27.66
C PHE A 474 4.31 -33.83 28.28
N GLN A 475 4.33 -35.16 28.30
CA GLN A 475 5.48 -35.93 28.78
C GLN A 475 5.84 -37.09 27.86
N GLU A 476 7.14 -37.28 27.63
CA GLU A 476 7.70 -38.44 26.93
C GLU A 476 7.43 -39.76 27.69
N ALA A 477 6.74 -40.68 27.03
CA ALA A 477 6.50 -42.03 27.55
C ALA A 477 7.78 -42.88 27.61
N ARG A 478 7.84 -43.80 28.57
CA ARG A 478 9.02 -44.60 28.92
C ARG A 478 9.20 -45.84 28.04
#